data_AF-A0A8T4ACH5-F1
#
_entry.id   AF-A0A8T4ACH5-F1
#
_cell.length_a   1.000
_cell.length_b   1.000
_cell.length_c   1.000
_cell.angle_alpha   90.00
_cell.angle_beta   90.00
_cell.angle_gamma   90.00
#
_symmetry.space_group_name_H-M   'P 1'
#
loop_
_entity.id
_entity.type
_entity.pdbx_description
1 polymer ?
#
loop_
_entity_poly.entity_id
_entity_poly.type
_entity_poly.pdbx_seq_one_letter_code
_entity_poly.pdbx_strand_id
1 'polypeptide(L)' 'MKKKVIDMAINGSGIRDTARVLNISKGTVMSTIKKKKKHRSSEP' A
#
# COMPACT_ATOMS: atom_id res chain seq x y z
N MET A 1 -9.84 -1.83 3.37
CA MET A 1 -8.44 -1.77 3.84
C MET A 1 -7.41 -1.55 2.73
N LYS A 2 -7.28 -2.44 1.72
CA LYS A 2 -6.22 -2.36 0.68
C LYS A 2 -6.14 -1.02 -0.07
N LYS A 3 -7.29 -0.46 -0.49
CA LYS A 3 -7.35 0.86 -1.16
C LYS A 3 -6.80 1.99 -0.28
N LYS A 4 -7.18 2.02 1.00
CA LYS A 4 -6.73 3.03 1.98
C LYS A 4 -5.22 2.98 2.24
N VAL A 5 -4.65 1.77 2.35
CA VAL A 5 -3.19 1.57 2.46
C VAL A 5 -2.44 2.12 1.25
N ILE A 6 -2.96 1.82 0.05
CA ILE A 6 -2.38 2.27 -1.22
C ILE A 6 -2.45 3.79 -1.34
N ASP A 7 -3.61 4.36 -1.02
CA ASP A 7 -3.88 5.79 -1.15
C ASP A 7 -2.95 6.61 -0.23
N MET A 8 -2.89 6.24 1.05
CA MET A 8 -1.98 6.89 1.99
C MET A 8 -0.51 6.72 1.61
N ALA A 9 -0.08 5.51 1.23
CA ALA A 9 1.32 5.26 0.94
C ALA A 9 1.81 5.97 -0.34
N ILE A 10 0.93 6.20 -1.32
CA ILE A 10 1.25 6.88 -2.59
C ILE A 10 1.10 8.41 -2.46
N ASN A 11 0.14 8.90 -1.67
CA ASN A 11 -0.14 10.33 -1.52
C ASN A 11 0.74 11.02 -0.46
N GLY A 12 1.93 10.49 -0.18
CA GLY A 12 2.95 11.18 0.63
C GLY A 12 3.12 10.75 2.09
N SER A 13 2.25 9.92 2.68
CA SER A 13 2.51 9.37 4.03
C SER A 13 3.70 8.40 4.00
N GLY A 14 3.93 7.69 2.91
CA GLY A 14 4.97 6.66 2.83
C GLY A 14 4.69 5.45 3.74
N ILE A 15 5.56 4.44 3.67
CA ILE A 15 5.28 3.10 4.21
C ILE A 15 5.21 3.08 5.75
N ARG A 16 6.12 3.79 6.42
CA ARG A 16 6.24 3.79 7.89
C ARG A 16 5.06 4.50 8.55
N ASP A 17 4.68 5.65 8.01
CA ASP A 17 3.57 6.45 8.49
C ASP A 17 2.23 5.73 8.31
N THR A 18 2.02 5.16 7.12
CA THR A 18 0.82 4.37 6.81
C THR A 18 0.67 3.18 7.76
N ALA A 19 1.77 2.49 8.06
CA ALA A 19 1.78 1.37 9.01
C ALA A 19 1.37 1.83 10.42
N ARG A 20 1.89 2.97 10.88
CA ARG A 20 1.58 3.56 12.19
C ARG A 20 0.13 4.01 12.29
N VAL A 21 -0.38 4.75 11.29
CA VAL A 21 -1.75 5.30 11.30
C VAL A 21 -2.79 4.19 11.17
N LEU A 22 -2.53 3.16 10.35
CA LEU A 22 -3.46 2.06 10.14
C LEU A 22 -3.28 0.91 11.14
N ASN A 23 -2.31 1.02 12.06
CA ASN A 23 -1.97 0.00 13.05
C ASN A 23 -1.74 -1.39 12.43
N ILE A 24 -0.96 -1.45 11.35
CA ILE A 24 -0.62 -2.68 10.61
C ILE A 24 0.89 -2.79 10.41
N SER A 25 1.37 -3.99 10.08
CA SER A 25 2.78 -4.19 9.80
C SER A 25 3.25 -3.44 8.53
N LYS A 26 4.50 -2.98 8.54
CA LYS A 26 5.18 -2.41 7.37
C LYS A 26 5.19 -3.39 6.17
N GLY A 27 5.28 -4.69 6.44
CA GLY A 27 5.23 -5.75 5.42
C GLY A 27 3.87 -5.84 4.73
N THR A 28 2.77 -5.63 5.47
CA THR A 28 1.41 -5.57 4.92
C THR A 28 1.27 -4.37 3.96
N VAL A 29 1.80 -3.21 4.34
CA VAL A 29 1.81 -2.02 3.47
C VAL A 29 2.58 -2.29 2.18
N MET A 30 3.81 -2.79 2.30
CA MET A 30 4.68 -3.05 1.15
C MET A 30 4.13 -4.12 0.20
N SER A 31 3.61 -5.23 0.74
CA SER A 31 3.02 -6.31 -0.07
C SER A 31 1.76 -5.84 -0.80
N THR A 32 0.94 -4.98 -0.18
CA THR A 32 -0.24 -4.39 -0.82
C THR A 32 0.14 -3.49 -1.99
N ILE A 33 1.17 -2.65 -1.84
CA ILE A 33 1.68 -1.79 -2.93
C ILE A 33 2.26 -2.64 -4.07
N LYS A 34 3.09 -3.65 -3.75
CA LYS A 34 3.68 -4.56 -4.75
C LYS A 34 2.61 -5.33 -5.53
N LYS A 35 1.58 -5.85 -4.84
CA LYS A 35 0.45 -6.55 -5.48
C LYS A 35 -0.34 -5.63 -6.42
N LYS A 36 -0.54 -4.35 -6.06
CA LYS A 36 -1.18 -3.36 -6.97
C LYS A 36 -0.38 -3.18 -8.26
N LYS A 37 0.95 -3.04 -8.17
CA LYS A 37 1.81 -2.90 -9.36
C LYS A 37 1.71 -4.13 -10.28
N LYS A 38 1.65 -5.34 -9.72
CA LYS A 38 1.53 -6.59 -10.47
C LYS A 38 0.18 -6.76 -11.18
N HIS A 39 -0.92 -6.27 -10.60
CA HIS A 39 -2.24 -6.34 -11.25
C HIS A 39 -2.38 -5.39 -12.45
N ARG A 40 -1.60 -4.30 -12.48
CA ARG A 40 -1.66 -3.29 -13.54
C ARG A 40 -0.88 -3.70 -14.81
N SER A 41 -0.07 -4.75 -14.74
CA SER A 41 0.65 -5.32 -15.89
C SER A 41 -0.12 -6.46 -16.58
N SER A 42 -1.36 -6.73 -16.17
CA SER A 42 -2.22 -7.78 -16.72
C SER A 42 -3.63 -7.29 -17.08
N GLU A 43 -3.85 -5.98 -17.11
CA GLU A 43 -5.05 -5.41 -17.73
C GLU A 43 -4.78 -5.26 -19.24
N PRO A 44 -5.63 -5.79 -20.13
CA PRO A 44 -5.49 -5.68 -21.58
C PRO A 44 -5.61 -4.22 -22.07
#